data_AF-A0A925SB31-F1
#
_entry.id   AF-A0A925SB31-F1
#
_cell.length_a   1.000
_cell.length_b   1.000
_cell.length_c   1.000
_cell.angle_alpha   90.00
_cell.angle_beta   90.00
_cell.angle_gamma   90.00
#
_symmetry.space_group_name_H-M   'P 1'
#
loop_
_entity.id
_entity.type
_entity.pdbx_description
1 polymer ?
#
loop_
_entity_poly.entity_id
_entity_poly.type
_entity_poly.pdbx_seq_one_letter_code
_entity_poly.pdbx_strand_id
1 'polypeptide(L)' 'MPEGYCVKCKAKKEIADAFEETMKNGRIAIKGKCPTCGVVMFKILGGKSASKSPTATNPAS' A
#
# COMPACT_ATOMS: atom_id res chain seq x y z
N MET A 1 2.65 2.46 9.21
CA MET A 1 2.27 2.51 7.78
C MET A 1 2.57 1.15 7.15
N PRO A 2 1.89 0.76 6.06
CA PRO A 2 2.21 -0.50 5.39
C PRO A 2 3.63 -0.47 4.83
N GLU A 3 4.49 -1.35 5.32
CA GLU A 3 5.87 -1.50 4.83
C GLU A 3 5.91 -2.45 3.63
N GLY A 4 6.57 -2.05 2.55
CA GLY A 4 6.77 -2.85 1.35
C GLY A 4 8.25 -3.02 1.03
N TYR A 5 8.58 -4.04 0.24
CA TYR A 5 9.93 -4.21 -0.27
C TYR A 5 10.07 -3.50 -1.61
N CYS A 6 10.93 -2.50 -1.68
CA CYS A 6 11.21 -1.80 -2.93
C CYS A 6 12.29 -2.55 -3.69
N VAL A 7 11.95 -3.10 -4.86
CA VAL A 7 12.91 -3.83 -5.71
C VAL A 7 14.03 -2.94 -6.24
N LYS A 8 13.77 -1.64 -6.38
CA LYS A 8 14.74 -0.67 -6.89
C LYS A 8 15.72 -0.22 -5.81
N CYS A 9 15.23 -0.01 -4.59
CA CYS A 9 16.06 0.31 -3.42
C CYS A 9 16.65 -0.95 -2.75
N LYS A 10 16.16 -2.14 -3.11
CA LYS A 10 16.48 -3.43 -2.48
C LYS A 10 16.38 -3.40 -0.95
N ALA A 11 15.41 -2.65 -0.46
CA ALA A 11 15.22 -2.39 0.96
C ALA A 11 13.73 -2.40 1.31
N LYS A 12 13.44 -2.73 2.57
CA LYS A 12 12.11 -2.53 3.15
C LYS A 12 11.93 -1.04 3.43
N LYS A 13 10.83 -0.49 2.95
CA LYS A 13 10.48 0.93 3.09
C LYS A 13 8.97 1.02 3.33
N GLU A 14 8.55 2.12 3.94
CA GLU A 14 7.13 2.45 4.01
C GLU A 14 6.57 2.70 2.60
N ILE A 15 5.35 2.24 2.36
CA ILE A 15 4.63 2.49 1.12
C ILE A 15 3.94 3.86 1.26
N ALA A 16 4.35 4.81 0.43
CA ALA A 16 3.68 6.10 0.26
C ALA A 16 2.41 5.92 -0.59
N ASP A 17 1.40 6.77 -0.38
CA ASP A 17 0.11 6.69 -1.07
C ASP A 17 -0.51 5.28 -1.03
N ALA A 18 -0.36 4.60 0.11
CA ALA A 18 -0.80 3.22 0.26
C ALA A 18 -2.33 3.14 0.32
N PHE A 19 -2.94 2.49 -0.67
CA PHE A 19 -4.38 2.24 -0.74
C PHE A 19 -4.69 0.74 -0.84
N GLU A 20 -5.77 0.33 -0.17
CA GLU A 20 -6.27 -1.03 -0.22
C GLU A 20 -7.07 -1.24 -1.51
N GLU A 21 -6.69 -2.23 -2.30
CA GLU A 21 -7.39 -2.65 -3.52
C GLU A 21 -7.71 -4.15 -3.42
N THR A 22 -8.99 -4.47 -3.57
CA THR A 22 -9.44 -5.87 -3.62
C THR A 22 -9.28 -6.40 -5.03
N MET A 23 -8.42 -7.41 -5.20
CA MET A 23 -8.25 -8.06 -6.50
C MET A 23 -9.47 -8.90 -6.86
N LYS A 24 -9.66 -9.15 -8.16
CA LYS A 24 -10.76 -9.98 -8.70
C LYS A 24 -10.84 -11.38 -8.08
N ASN A 25 -9.74 -11.87 -7.50
CA ASN A 25 -9.66 -13.19 -6.85
C ASN A 25 -10.03 -13.14 -5.34
N GLY A 26 -10.62 -12.04 -4.85
CA GLY A 26 -11.06 -11.88 -3.46
C GLY A 26 -9.92 -11.63 -2.45
N ARG A 27 -8.70 -11.38 -2.91
CA ARG A 27 -7.54 -11.09 -2.06
C ARG A 27 -7.35 -9.58 -1.94
N ILE A 28 -7.05 -9.10 -0.73
CA ILE A 28 -6.74 -7.69 -0.48
C ILE A 28 -5.26 -7.47 -0.78
N ALA A 29 -4.95 -6.41 -1.51
CA ALA A 29 -3.59 -5.94 -1.70
C ALA A 29 -3.52 -4.46 -1.36
N ILE A 30 -2.43 -4.04 -0.75
CA ILE A 30 -2.08 -2.64 -0.61
C ILE A 30 -1.24 -2.26 -1.80
N LYS A 31 -1.69 -1.25 -2.55
CA LYS A 31 -0.96 -0.65 -3.66
C LYS A 31 -0.50 0.73 -3.24
N GLY A 32 0.71 1.11 -3.60
CA GLY A 32 1.22 2.45 -3.37
C GLY A 32 2.57 2.65 -4.05
N LYS A 33 3.40 3.53 -3.53
CA LYS A 33 4.66 3.95 -4.15
C LYS A 33 5.81 3.98 -3.15
N CYS A 34 7.03 3.81 -3.65
CA CYS A 34 8.23 4.03 -2.86
C CYS A 34 8.42 5.54 -2.62
N PRO A 35 8.53 6.02 -1.37
CA PRO A 35 8.80 7.44 -1.09
C PRO A 35 10.18 7.88 -1.57
N THR A 36 11.11 6.94 -1.76
CA THR A 36 12.49 7.25 -2.16
C THR A 36 12.66 7.29 -3.68
N CYS A 37 12.07 6.35 -4.41
CA CYS A 37 12.30 6.23 -5.86
C CYS A 37 11.04 6.34 -6.72
N GLY A 38 9.86 6.50 -6.10
CA GLY A 38 8.58 6.65 -6.80
C GLY A 38 8.03 5.37 -7.48
N VAL A 39 8.77 4.25 -7.44
CA VAL A 39 8.32 2.99 -8.03
C VAL A 39 7.06 2.48 -7.36
N VAL A 40 6.10 2.03 -8.16
CA VAL A 40 4.86 1.41 -7.67
C VAL A 40 5.19 0.11 -6.93
N MET A 41 4.67 0.00 -5.71
CA MET A 41 4.87 -1.13 -4.81
C MET A 41 3.52 -1.74 -4.46
N PHE A 42 3.50 -3.07 -4.34
CA PHE A 42 2.30 -3.83 -3.98
C PHE A 42 2.63 -4.75 -2.82
N LYS A 43 1.74 -4.82 -1.84
CA LYS A 43 1.81 -5.72 -0.69
C LYS A 43 0.53 -6.50 -0.59
N ILE A 44 0.60 -7.80 -0.86
CA ILE A 44 -0.54 -8.70 -0.79
C ILE A 44 -0.79 -9.04 0.68
N LEU A 45 -1.97 -8.72 1.19
CA LEU A 45 -2.43 -9.14 2.51
C LEU A 45 -3.22 -10.44 2.32
N GLY A 46 -2.59 -11.57 2.67
CA GLY A 46 -3.23 -12.90 2.60
C GLY A 46 -4.56 -12.90 3.33
N GLY A 47 -5.61 -13.38 2.66
CA GLY A 47 -6.99 -13.14 3.06
C GLY A 47 -7.42 -13.86 4.34
N LYS A 48 -7.96 -13.08 5.27
CA LYS A 48 -9.36 -13.17 5.73
C LYS A 48 -9.68 -11.87 6.47
N SER A 49 -10.47 -11.00 5.83
CA SER A 49 -11.20 -9.90 6.45
C SER A 49 -10.36 -8.96 7.36
N ALA A 50 -9.80 -7.89 6.79
CA ALA A 50 -9.38 -6.73 7.60
C ALA A 50 -9.42 -5.48 6.73
N SER A 51 -10.61 -4.94 6.58
CA SER A 51 -10.85 -3.53 6.31
C SER A 51 -10.19 -2.70 7.42
N LYS A 52 -9.32 -1.74 7.06
CA LYS A 52 -9.28 -0.37 7.62
C LYS A 52 -8.20 0.50 6.93
N SER A 53 -8.64 1.16 5.86
CA SER A 53 -8.47 2.59 5.53
C SER A 53 -7.23 3.01 4.72
N PRO A 54 -7.41 4.01 3.84
CA PRO A 54 -7.25 5.38 4.31
C PRO A 54 -8.40 6.29 3.88
N THR A 55 -9.15 6.82 4.86
CA THR A 55 -9.81 8.11 4.66
C THR A 55 -9.00 9.11 5.48
N ALA A 56 -7.94 9.63 4.87
CA ALA A 56 -7.35 10.90 5.26
C ALA A 56 -7.67 11.91 4.15
N THR A 57 -8.96 12.12 3.91
CA THR A 57 -9.42 13.41 3.42
C THR A 57 -9.20 14.36 4.59
N ASN A 58 -8.13 15.15 4.52
CA ASN A 58 -8.04 16.37 5.31
C ASN A 58 -8.62 17.48 4.41
N PRO A 59 -9.89 17.88 4.55
CA PRO A 59 -10.35 19.07 3.86
C PRO A 59 -9.69 20.25 4.57
N ALA A 60 -8.97 21.06 3.81
CA ALA A 60 -8.35 22.29 4.27
C ALA A 60 -9.33 23.16 5.08
N SER A 61 -8.84 23.76 6.17
CA SER A 61 -9.02 25.19 6.46
C SER A 61 -8.05 25.67 7.53
#